data_AF-A0A7R9LQH2-F1
#
_entry.id   AF-A0A7R9LQH2-F1
#
_cell.length_a   1.000
_cell.length_b   1.000
_cell.length_c   1.000
_cell.angle_alpha   90.00
_cell.angle_beta   90.00
_cell.angle_gamma   90.00
#
_symmetry.space_group_name_H-M   'P 1'
#
loop_
_entity.id
_entity.type
_entity.pdbx_description
1 polymer ?
#
loop_
_entity_poly.entity_id
_entity_poly.type
_entity_poly.pdbx_seq_one_letter_code
_entity_poly.pdbx_strand_id
1 'polypeptide(L)'
;IHGVGYQCNDFESFTAGKCDQCGPNGDKCAVIGENAKLSQKYEKTTQNTRFFLSTTGKTPFFKYEFEIRVRLPEETPDSSDNHGILMVTLHGDNDEQITLNEKDQIFHLGQTYTFIAKFDYKFGDVKKVTFKWHRTLGGIIKQKMWIDSITVVPLSSDHILDTQAHLKEIKTFCTVNRGEAIQNEKDVDFDVICK
;
A
#
# COMPACT_ATOMS: atom_id res chain seq x y z
N ILE A 1 -18.19 -2.86 2.88
CA ILE A 1 -17.22 -2.93 1.75
C ILE A 1 -17.76 -2.09 0.61
N HIS A 2 -17.03 -1.04 0.23
CA HIS A 2 -17.36 -0.19 -0.91
C HIS A 2 -16.42 -0.47 -2.08
N GLY A 3 -16.87 -0.20 -3.31
CA GLY A 3 -16.03 -0.28 -4.49
C GLY A 3 -15.10 0.92 -4.56
N VAL A 4 -13.82 0.68 -4.84
CA VAL A 4 -12.82 1.73 -5.04
C VAL A 4 -12.43 1.74 -6.52
N GLY A 5 -12.64 2.87 -7.17
CA GLY A 5 -12.20 3.13 -8.53
C GLY A 5 -10.88 3.87 -8.56
N TYR A 6 -9.98 3.45 -9.44
CA TYR A 6 -8.67 4.04 -9.68
C TYR A 6 -8.72 4.95 -10.91
N GLN A 7 -8.25 6.18 -10.75
CA GLN A 7 -8.16 7.15 -11.83
C GLN A 7 -7.20 6.63 -12.89
N CYS A 8 -7.67 6.52 -14.13
CA CYS A 8 -6.85 6.10 -15.25
C CYS A 8 -7.31 6.74 -16.55
N ASN A 9 -6.42 6.88 -17.52
CA ASN A 9 -6.75 7.50 -18.80
C ASN A 9 -7.69 6.61 -19.64
N ASP A 10 -7.46 5.30 -19.58
CA ASP A 10 -8.16 4.28 -20.36
C ASP A 10 -8.11 2.91 -19.67
N PHE A 11 -8.98 2.00 -20.12
CA PHE A 11 -9.12 0.66 -19.56
C PHE A 11 -7.91 -0.24 -19.84
N GLU A 12 -7.24 -0.03 -20.97
CA GLU A 12 -6.04 -0.81 -21.34
C GLU A 12 -4.89 -0.53 -20.38
N SER A 13 -4.66 0.73 -20.04
CA SER A 13 -3.68 1.15 -19.04
C SER A 13 -4.02 0.63 -17.64
N PHE A 14 -5.30 0.63 -17.29
CA PHE A 14 -5.77 0.07 -16.01
C PHE A 14 -5.50 -1.45 -15.93
N THR A 15 -5.89 -2.19 -16.97
CA THR A 15 -5.68 -3.66 -17.02
C THR A 15 -4.22 -4.06 -17.13
N ALA A 16 -3.37 -3.19 -17.71
CA ALA A 16 -1.92 -3.33 -17.70
C ALA A 16 -1.26 -2.92 -16.36
N GLY A 17 -2.05 -2.59 -15.32
CA GLY A 17 -1.54 -2.25 -13.99
C GLY A 17 -0.89 -0.87 -13.88
N LYS A 18 -1.09 0.04 -14.84
CA LYS A 18 -0.46 1.38 -14.84
C LYS A 18 -1.13 2.38 -13.90
N CYS A 19 -2.28 2.04 -13.36
CA CYS A 19 -3.17 2.91 -12.60
C CYS A 19 -3.71 2.18 -11.37
N ASP A 20 -2.81 1.69 -10.54
CA ASP A 20 -3.08 0.86 -9.38
C ASP A 20 -2.71 1.59 -8.08
N GLN A 21 -2.64 2.92 -8.06
CA GLN A 21 -2.29 3.69 -6.87
C GLN A 21 -3.28 4.84 -6.70
N CYS A 22 -3.68 5.12 -5.45
CA CYS A 22 -4.55 6.25 -5.15
C CYS A 22 -3.79 7.57 -5.00
N GLY A 23 -2.47 7.55 -5.13
CA GLY A 23 -1.62 8.70 -4.86
C GLY A 23 -1.47 8.97 -3.34
N PRO A 24 -0.50 9.79 -2.94
CA PRO A 24 -0.15 10.00 -1.53
C PRO A 24 -1.29 10.60 -0.69
N ASN A 25 -2.27 11.24 -1.33
CA ASN A 25 -3.43 11.83 -0.65
C ASN A 25 -4.74 11.09 -0.97
N GLY A 26 -4.67 9.92 -1.61
CA GLY A 26 -5.85 9.19 -2.07
C GLY A 26 -6.62 9.89 -3.20
N ASP A 27 -6.04 10.94 -3.80
CA ASP A 27 -6.64 11.84 -4.78
C ASP A 27 -6.79 11.25 -6.20
N LYS A 28 -6.21 10.07 -6.44
CA LYS A 28 -6.41 9.27 -7.65
C LYS A 28 -7.40 8.12 -7.45
N CYS A 29 -8.11 8.06 -6.34
CA CYS A 29 -9.17 7.09 -6.11
C CYS A 29 -10.51 7.74 -5.74
N ALA A 30 -11.58 7.08 -6.16
CA ALA A 30 -12.96 7.44 -5.90
C ALA A 30 -13.74 6.25 -5.34
N VAL A 31 -14.63 6.53 -4.39
CA VAL A 31 -15.64 5.54 -3.97
C VAL A 31 -16.69 5.45 -5.08
N ILE A 32 -17.09 4.23 -5.44
CA ILE A 32 -18.05 3.94 -6.50
C ILE A 32 -19.31 3.29 -5.92
N GLY A 33 -20.46 3.59 -6.52
CA GLY A 33 -21.77 3.07 -6.14
C GLY A 33 -22.63 4.10 -5.40
N GLU A 34 -23.48 3.64 -4.48
CA GLU A 34 -24.41 4.50 -3.71
C GLU A 34 -23.70 5.63 -2.94
N ASN A 35 -22.43 5.40 -2.58
CA ASN A 35 -21.60 6.32 -1.84
C ASN A 35 -20.66 7.18 -2.71
N ALA A 36 -20.89 7.24 -4.02
CA ALA A 36 -20.03 8.02 -4.93
C ALA A 36 -19.92 9.51 -4.57
N LYS A 37 -20.97 10.05 -3.92
CA LYS A 37 -21.00 11.41 -3.34
C LYS A 37 -19.92 11.70 -2.30
N LEU A 38 -19.16 10.71 -1.85
CA LEU A 38 -17.98 10.93 -1.00
C LEU A 38 -16.79 11.46 -1.78
N SER A 39 -16.75 11.22 -3.08
CA SER A 39 -15.67 11.65 -3.94
C SER A 39 -15.85 13.11 -4.38
N GLN A 40 -16.35 13.98 -3.48
CA GLN A 40 -16.74 15.38 -3.75
C GLN A 40 -15.60 16.23 -4.32
N LYS A 41 -14.35 15.83 -4.07
CA LYS A 41 -13.18 16.47 -4.67
C LYS A 41 -13.24 16.49 -6.20
N TYR A 42 -13.91 15.52 -6.83
CA TYR A 42 -14.10 15.48 -8.28
C TYR A 42 -15.30 16.28 -8.79
N GLU A 43 -16.28 16.59 -7.93
CA GLU A 43 -17.46 17.40 -8.31
C GLU A 43 -17.08 18.82 -8.71
N LYS A 44 -15.97 19.34 -8.17
CA LYS A 44 -15.44 20.68 -8.45
C LYS A 44 -14.49 20.73 -9.64
N THR A 45 -14.23 19.60 -10.29
CA THR A 45 -13.30 19.54 -11.42
C THR A 45 -14.03 19.85 -12.72
N THR A 46 -13.45 20.71 -13.56
CA THR A 46 -14.00 21.04 -14.89
C THR A 46 -13.62 20.02 -15.96
N GLN A 47 -12.82 19.01 -15.61
CA GLN A 47 -12.32 17.97 -16.51
C GLN A 47 -12.97 16.63 -16.18
N ASN A 48 -13.42 15.92 -17.23
CA ASN A 48 -13.93 14.56 -17.10
C ASN A 48 -12.81 13.63 -16.61
N THR A 49 -12.99 13.06 -15.43
CA THR A 49 -12.06 12.09 -14.85
C THR A 49 -12.64 10.68 -14.95
N ARG A 50 -11.85 9.71 -15.42
CA ARG A 50 -12.27 8.31 -15.55
C ARG A 50 -11.69 7.48 -14.42
N PHE A 51 -12.52 6.63 -13.83
CA PHE A 51 -12.13 5.67 -12.80
C PHE A 51 -12.47 4.26 -13.25
N PHE A 52 -11.58 3.31 -12.96
CA PHE A 52 -11.75 1.91 -13.28
C PHE A 52 -11.57 1.06 -12.02
N LEU A 53 -12.33 -0.02 -11.91
CA LEU A 53 -12.20 -1.01 -10.85
C LEU A 53 -12.43 -2.41 -11.43
N SER A 54 -11.94 -3.41 -10.71
CA SER A 54 -12.24 -4.81 -10.99
C SER A 54 -13.16 -5.34 -9.91
N THR A 55 -14.19 -6.09 -10.32
CA THR A 55 -15.08 -6.80 -9.40
C THR A 55 -14.85 -8.30 -9.49
N THR A 56 -15.24 -9.02 -8.46
CA THR A 56 -15.29 -10.49 -8.49
C THR A 56 -16.53 -10.95 -9.27
N GLY A 57 -16.58 -12.24 -9.63
CA GLY A 57 -17.74 -12.84 -10.31
C GLY A 57 -18.93 -13.20 -9.40
N LYS A 58 -18.80 -13.03 -8.08
CA LYS A 58 -19.81 -13.43 -7.08
C LYS A 58 -19.83 -12.48 -5.89
N THR A 59 -20.95 -12.39 -5.18
CA THR A 59 -21.05 -11.57 -3.97
C THR A 59 -20.09 -12.05 -2.85
N PRO A 60 -19.43 -11.13 -2.11
CA PRO A 60 -19.38 -9.68 -2.35
C PRO A 60 -18.56 -9.33 -3.61
N PHE A 61 -19.11 -8.47 -4.47
CA PHE A 61 -18.51 -8.11 -5.76
C PHE A 61 -17.26 -7.23 -5.62
N PHE A 62 -17.18 -6.45 -4.54
CA PHE A 62 -16.04 -5.58 -4.26
C PHE A 62 -15.01 -6.30 -3.39
N LYS A 63 -13.74 -6.11 -3.72
CA LYS A 63 -12.62 -6.58 -2.92
C LYS A 63 -12.39 -5.66 -1.73
N TYR A 64 -11.81 -6.19 -0.68
CA TYR A 64 -11.27 -5.40 0.41
C TYR A 64 -9.87 -4.94 0.02
N GLU A 65 -9.60 -3.64 0.04
CA GLU A 65 -8.38 -3.06 -0.52
C GLU A 65 -7.66 -2.20 0.52
N PHE A 66 -6.34 -2.38 0.62
CA PHE A 66 -5.44 -1.53 1.37
C PHE A 66 -4.42 -0.89 0.43
N GLU A 67 -4.14 0.38 0.67
CA GLU A 67 -2.92 1.02 0.16
C GLU A 67 -1.80 0.86 1.20
N ILE A 68 -0.68 0.33 0.74
CA ILE A 68 0.52 0.08 1.54
C ILE A 68 1.61 1.02 1.04
N ARG A 69 2.10 1.89 1.92
CA ARG A 69 3.15 2.86 1.62
C ARG A 69 4.42 2.46 2.35
N VAL A 70 5.50 2.27 1.62
CA VAL A 70 6.82 1.94 2.15
C VAL A 70 7.70 3.18 2.01
N ARG A 71 8.08 3.80 3.13
CA ARG A 71 8.95 4.97 3.18
C ARG A 71 10.38 4.53 3.46
N LEU A 72 11.32 4.90 2.60
CA LEU A 72 12.76 4.73 2.87
C LEU A 72 13.27 5.91 3.73
N PRO A 73 14.33 5.80 4.54
CA PRO A 73 14.86 6.97 5.25
C PRO A 73 15.45 8.01 4.27
N GLU A 74 15.65 9.24 4.73
CA GLU A 74 16.32 10.30 3.94
C GLU A 74 17.78 9.96 3.67
N GLU A 75 18.45 9.38 4.66
CA GLU A 75 19.87 9.05 4.62
C GLU A 75 20.09 7.68 5.28
N THR A 76 21.16 6.99 4.89
CA THR A 76 21.60 5.73 5.51
C THR A 76 23.11 5.76 5.75
N PRO A 77 23.63 5.02 6.75
CA PRO A 77 25.06 5.06 7.07
C PRO A 77 25.99 4.61 5.94
N ASP A 78 25.51 3.77 5.02
CA ASP A 78 26.34 3.19 3.94
C ASP A 78 25.91 3.62 2.54
N SER A 79 24.94 4.53 2.41
CA SER A 79 24.41 5.06 1.13
C SER A 79 24.12 3.97 0.10
N SER A 80 23.74 2.78 0.55
CA SER A 80 23.70 1.61 -0.30
C SER A 80 22.43 1.51 -1.16
N ASP A 81 22.54 0.78 -2.26
CA ASP A 81 21.43 0.56 -3.19
C ASP A 81 20.31 -0.25 -2.51
N ASN A 82 19.16 0.40 -2.31
CA ASN A 82 17.95 -0.28 -1.85
C ASN A 82 17.21 -0.80 -3.07
N HIS A 83 17.41 -2.05 -3.45
CA HIS A 83 16.67 -2.63 -4.58
C HIS A 83 16.34 -4.09 -4.34
N GLY A 84 15.20 -4.54 -4.85
CA GLY A 84 14.76 -5.92 -4.69
C GLY A 84 13.25 -6.10 -4.84
N ILE A 85 12.77 -7.23 -4.36
CA ILE A 85 11.35 -7.57 -4.25
C ILE A 85 10.95 -7.47 -2.78
N LEU A 86 9.90 -6.69 -2.52
CA LEU A 86 9.37 -6.44 -1.19
C LEU A 86 8.18 -7.35 -0.93
N MET A 87 8.12 -7.88 0.28
CA MET A 87 6.99 -8.64 0.78
C MET A 87 6.58 -8.10 2.14
N VAL A 88 5.29 -8.10 2.40
CA VAL A 88 4.75 -7.80 3.72
C VAL A 88 3.75 -8.87 4.14
N THR A 89 3.70 -9.14 5.43
CA THR A 89 2.62 -9.90 6.04
C THR A 89 1.79 -8.93 6.86
N LEU A 90 0.52 -8.76 6.51
CA LEU A 90 -0.41 -8.00 7.34
C LEU A 90 -0.97 -8.93 8.40
N HIS A 91 -0.95 -8.48 9.66
CA HIS A 91 -1.50 -9.22 10.78
C HIS A 91 -2.72 -8.50 11.33
N GLY A 92 -3.89 -9.15 11.29
CA GLY A 92 -5.15 -8.60 11.78
C GLY A 92 -5.95 -9.65 12.54
N ASP A 93 -7.12 -9.99 12.01
CA ASP A 93 -7.87 -11.17 12.45
C ASP A 93 -7.44 -12.43 11.68
N ASN A 94 -6.79 -12.24 10.54
CA ASN A 94 -6.07 -13.24 9.77
C ASN A 94 -4.67 -12.69 9.43
N ASP A 95 -3.77 -13.58 9.02
CA ASP A 95 -2.45 -13.24 8.53
C ASP A 95 -2.40 -13.47 7.03
N GLU A 96 -1.97 -12.47 6.25
CA GLU A 96 -1.80 -12.60 4.81
C GLU A 96 -0.49 -12.01 4.33
N GLN A 97 0.25 -12.82 3.57
CA GLN A 97 1.50 -12.43 2.93
C GLN A 97 1.24 -11.91 1.52
N ILE A 98 1.84 -10.77 1.20
CA ILE A 98 1.64 -10.04 -0.04
C ILE A 98 3.02 -9.68 -0.61
N THR A 99 3.27 -10.06 -1.86
CA THR A 99 4.40 -9.55 -2.64
C THR A 99 4.00 -8.20 -3.23
N LEU A 100 4.72 -7.14 -2.86
CA LEU A 100 4.35 -5.76 -3.21
C LEU A 100 4.74 -5.39 -4.65
N ASN A 101 5.86 -5.92 -5.16
CA ASN A 101 6.32 -5.69 -6.53
C ASN A 101 6.70 -7.00 -7.21
N GLU A 102 6.21 -7.20 -8.44
CA GLU A 102 6.42 -8.44 -9.21
C GLU A 102 7.86 -8.62 -9.71
N LYS A 103 8.59 -7.51 -9.88
CA LYS A 103 9.94 -7.47 -10.45
C LYS A 103 10.87 -6.70 -9.54
N ASP A 104 12.15 -7.07 -9.58
CA ASP A 104 13.20 -6.32 -8.91
C ASP A 104 13.15 -4.85 -9.33
N GLN A 105 13.09 -3.97 -8.33
CA GLN A 105 12.94 -2.53 -8.50
C GLN A 105 13.94 -1.79 -7.62
N ILE A 106 14.46 -0.67 -8.13
CA ILE A 106 15.29 0.28 -7.38
C ILE A 106 14.40 1.19 -6.53
N PHE A 107 14.73 1.27 -5.25
CA PHE A 107 14.12 2.14 -4.25
C PHE A 107 15.13 3.22 -3.83
N HIS A 108 14.72 4.48 -3.91
CA HIS A 108 15.56 5.62 -3.60
C HIS A 108 15.28 6.10 -2.18
N LEU A 109 16.35 6.49 -1.48
CA LEU A 109 16.25 7.22 -0.21
C LEU A 109 15.39 8.48 -0.39
N GLY A 110 14.72 8.90 0.68
CA GLY A 110 13.84 10.06 0.61
C GLY A 110 12.51 9.83 -0.14
N GLN A 111 12.28 8.66 -0.73
CA GLN A 111 11.04 8.34 -1.44
C GLN A 111 10.05 7.50 -0.63
N THR A 112 8.78 7.57 -1.06
CA THR A 112 7.69 6.69 -0.62
C THR A 112 7.18 5.90 -1.80
N TYR A 113 7.07 4.58 -1.64
CA TYR A 113 6.56 3.67 -2.64
C TYR A 113 5.20 3.14 -2.23
N THR A 114 4.24 3.18 -3.14
CA THR A 114 2.83 2.85 -2.87
C THR A 114 2.43 1.58 -3.60
N PHE A 115 1.71 0.70 -2.91
CA PHE A 115 1.24 -0.58 -3.43
C PHE A 115 -0.19 -0.83 -2.99
N ILE A 116 -0.92 -1.68 -3.71
CA ILE A 116 -2.28 -2.07 -3.34
C ILE A 116 -2.34 -3.55 -3.02
N ALA A 117 -2.87 -3.87 -1.85
CA ALA A 117 -3.25 -5.23 -1.48
C ALA A 117 -4.77 -5.40 -1.62
N LYS A 118 -5.20 -6.51 -2.21
CA LYS A 118 -6.62 -6.81 -2.45
C LYS A 118 -6.98 -8.18 -1.88
N PHE A 119 -8.08 -8.25 -1.14
CA PHE A 119 -8.57 -9.46 -0.48
C PHE A 119 -10.01 -9.74 -0.92
N ASP A 120 -10.34 -11.02 -1.11
CA ASP A 120 -11.69 -11.45 -1.47
C ASP A 120 -12.64 -11.57 -0.25
N TYR A 121 -12.17 -11.13 0.92
CA TYR A 121 -12.90 -11.13 2.19
C TYR A 121 -12.56 -9.87 3.00
N LYS A 122 -13.39 -9.55 4.02
CA LYS A 122 -13.12 -8.43 4.93
C LYS A 122 -11.93 -8.77 5.82
N PHE A 123 -10.80 -8.09 5.62
CA PHE A 123 -9.57 -8.36 6.38
C PHE A 123 -9.64 -7.89 7.84
N GLY A 124 -10.34 -6.77 8.09
CA GLY A 124 -10.43 -6.16 9.42
C GLY A 124 -9.31 -5.18 9.71
N ASP A 125 -9.04 -4.95 10.99
CA ASP A 125 -8.05 -3.99 11.47
C ASP A 125 -6.63 -4.57 11.47
N VAL A 126 -5.67 -3.87 10.87
CA VAL A 126 -4.26 -4.28 10.85
C VAL A 126 -3.60 -3.87 12.16
N LYS A 127 -3.00 -4.83 12.86
CA LYS A 127 -2.38 -4.67 14.18
C LYS A 127 -0.86 -4.59 14.09
N LYS A 128 -0.27 -5.27 13.10
CA LYS A 128 1.18 -5.35 12.86
C LYS A 128 1.44 -5.59 11.37
N VAL A 129 2.60 -5.13 10.90
CA VAL A 129 3.14 -5.53 9.60
C VAL A 129 4.48 -6.23 9.80
N THR A 130 4.68 -7.40 9.22
CA THR A 130 6.01 -8.02 9.11
C THR A 130 6.55 -7.77 7.73
N PHE A 131 7.72 -7.16 7.63
CA PHE A 131 8.37 -6.84 6.37
C PHE A 131 9.51 -7.82 6.08
N LYS A 132 9.61 -8.20 4.82
CA LYS A 132 10.69 -9.01 4.27
C LYS A 132 11.04 -8.49 2.89
N TRP A 133 12.30 -8.61 2.50
CA TRP A 133 12.70 -8.30 1.13
C TRP A 133 13.73 -9.31 0.66
N HIS A 134 13.85 -9.45 -0.65
CA HIS A 134 14.94 -10.22 -1.22
C HIS A 134 15.49 -9.62 -2.52
N ARG A 135 16.73 -9.94 -2.82
CA ARG A 135 17.40 -9.59 -4.07
C ARG A 135 18.19 -10.80 -4.58
N THR A 136 17.95 -11.16 -5.84
CA THR A 136 18.40 -12.41 -6.45
C THR A 136 19.85 -12.38 -6.95
N LEU A 137 20.44 -11.18 -7.09
CA LEU A 137 21.80 -11.01 -7.61
C LEU A 137 22.80 -10.70 -6.50
N GLY A 138 23.68 -11.66 -6.20
CA GLY A 138 24.91 -11.42 -5.44
C GLY A 138 25.11 -12.27 -4.20
N GLY A 139 24.96 -13.60 -4.30
CA GLY A 139 25.05 -14.60 -3.21
C GLY A 139 26.35 -14.64 -2.36
N ILE A 140 27.18 -13.61 -2.41
CA ILE A 140 28.40 -13.41 -1.63
C ILE A 140 28.34 -12.12 -0.78
N ILE A 141 27.49 -11.15 -1.11
CA ILE A 141 27.39 -9.87 -0.39
C ILE A 141 26.20 -9.92 0.56
N LYS A 142 26.42 -9.62 1.85
CA LYS A 142 25.31 -9.40 2.79
C LYS A 142 24.59 -8.11 2.39
N GLN A 143 23.45 -8.25 1.73
CA GLN A 143 22.68 -7.10 1.27
C GLN A 143 21.75 -6.61 2.38
N LYS A 144 21.54 -5.31 2.39
CA LYS A 144 20.82 -4.58 3.42
C LYS A 144 19.79 -3.66 2.75
N MET A 145 18.70 -3.41 3.44
CA MET A 145 17.68 -2.44 3.06
C MET A 145 17.24 -1.66 4.30
N TRP A 146 16.91 -0.39 4.12
CA TRP A 146 16.44 0.47 5.20
C TRP A 146 15.03 0.93 4.89
N ILE A 147 14.13 0.66 5.83
CA ILE A 147 12.75 1.12 5.79
C ILE A 147 12.54 1.99 7.02
N ASP A 148 12.07 3.22 6.80
CA ASP A 148 11.75 4.14 7.88
C ASP A 148 10.40 3.79 8.50
N SER A 149 9.39 3.59 7.66
CA SER A 149 8.02 3.30 8.09
C SER A 149 7.20 2.62 7.01
N ILE A 150 6.14 1.92 7.44
CA ILE A 150 5.13 1.32 6.57
C ILE A 150 3.77 1.86 6.97
N THR A 151 3.10 2.60 6.08
CA THR A 151 1.72 3.07 6.30
C THR A 151 0.73 2.14 5.63
N VAL A 152 -0.30 1.72 6.36
CA VAL A 152 -1.45 1.00 5.84
C VAL A 152 -2.67 1.93 5.87
N VAL A 153 -3.25 2.15 4.69
CA VAL A 153 -4.44 2.98 4.49
C VAL A 153 -5.56 2.06 3.99
N PRO A 154 -6.65 1.85 4.74
CA PRO A 154 -7.80 1.14 4.20
C PRO A 154 -8.40 1.95 3.05
N LEU A 155 -8.71 1.32 1.93
CA LEU A 155 -9.41 1.99 0.82
C LEU A 155 -10.88 1.58 0.74
N SER A 156 -11.23 0.41 1.27
CA SER A 156 -12.58 -0.16 1.23
C SER A 156 -13.21 -0.29 2.62
N SER A 157 -12.93 0.66 3.52
CA SER A 157 -13.48 0.70 4.89
C SER A 157 -14.95 1.12 4.92
N ASP A 158 -15.71 0.58 5.86
CA ASP A 158 -17.08 1.00 6.15
C ASP A 158 -17.12 2.45 6.72
N HIS A 159 -16.00 2.93 7.27
CA HIS A 159 -15.85 4.29 7.80
C HIS A 159 -15.37 5.31 6.78
N ILE A 160 -15.19 4.95 5.51
CA ILE A 160 -14.73 5.89 4.48
C ILE A 160 -15.69 7.08 4.27
N LEU A 161 -16.93 6.96 4.75
CA LEU A 161 -17.95 8.01 4.76
C LEU A 161 -17.73 9.08 5.83
N ASP A 162 -17.00 8.77 6.90
CA ASP A 162 -16.66 9.67 7.98
C ASP A 162 -15.16 9.95 7.94
N THR A 163 -14.79 11.11 7.42
CA THR A 163 -13.39 11.52 7.30
C THR A 163 -12.63 11.43 8.63
N GLN A 164 -13.27 11.77 9.76
CA GLN A 164 -12.61 11.71 11.06
C GLN A 164 -12.42 10.27 11.54
N ALA A 165 -13.40 9.40 11.32
CA ALA A 165 -13.27 7.99 11.62
C ALA A 165 -12.23 7.31 10.71
N HIS A 166 -12.26 7.62 9.42
CA HIS A 166 -11.34 7.05 8.43
C HIS A 166 -9.88 7.40 8.71
N LEU A 167 -9.59 8.67 9.05
CA LEU A 167 -8.23 9.09 9.41
C LEU A 167 -7.69 8.34 10.63
N LYS A 168 -8.55 7.85 11.53
CA LYS A 168 -8.15 7.05 12.69
C LYS A 168 -7.80 5.60 12.33
N GLU A 169 -8.22 5.12 11.16
CA GLU A 169 -7.90 3.78 10.67
C GLU A 169 -6.57 3.73 9.92
N ILE A 170 -6.04 4.88 9.49
CA ILE A 170 -4.72 4.96 8.87
C ILE A 170 -3.67 4.72 9.95
N LYS A 171 -2.82 3.72 9.73
CA LYS A 171 -1.77 3.35 10.67
C LYS A 171 -0.42 3.38 10.00
N THR A 172 0.49 4.15 10.58
CA THR A 172 1.91 4.12 10.20
C THR A 172 2.67 3.31 11.23
N PHE A 173 3.24 2.20 10.78
CA PHE A 173 4.01 1.27 11.58
C PHE A 173 5.51 1.53 11.43
N CYS A 174 6.20 1.46 12.55
CA CYS A 174 7.65 1.54 12.71
C CYS A 174 8.12 0.24 13.37
N THR A 175 9.36 -0.15 13.10
CA THR A 175 10.03 -1.21 13.87
C THR A 175 10.63 -0.66 15.16
N VAL A 176 10.73 -1.48 16.20
CA VAL A 176 11.41 -1.14 17.47
C VAL A 176 12.87 -0.71 17.21
N ASN A 177 13.51 -1.33 16.23
CA ASN A 177 14.89 -1.05 15.83
C ASN A 177 14.96 -0.06 14.66
N ARG A 178 14.16 1.02 14.71
CA ARG A 178 14.07 2.01 13.62
C ARG A 178 15.46 2.58 13.30
N GLY A 179 15.80 2.61 12.01
CA GLY A 179 17.12 3.05 11.53
C GLY A 179 18.15 1.92 11.37
N GLU A 180 17.86 0.70 11.85
CA GLU A 180 18.70 -0.46 11.58
C GLU A 180 18.43 -1.04 10.18
N ALA A 181 19.49 -1.62 9.62
CA ALA A 181 19.44 -2.27 8.32
C ALA A 181 18.77 -3.64 8.38
N ILE A 182 17.80 -3.87 7.50
CA ILE A 182 17.10 -5.15 7.33
C ILE A 182 17.93 -6.04 6.40
N GLN A 183 18.34 -7.20 6.89
CA GLN A 183 19.09 -8.17 6.09
C GLN A 183 18.17 -8.82 5.03
N ASN A 184 18.73 -9.16 3.88
CA ASN A 184 18.07 -9.93 2.84
C ASN A 184 17.42 -11.21 3.41
N GLU A 185 16.20 -11.50 3.00
CA GLU A 185 15.39 -12.66 3.42
C GLU A 185 15.05 -12.72 4.92
N LYS A 186 15.31 -11.66 5.69
CA LYS A 186 14.99 -11.60 7.11
C LYS A 186 13.66 -10.91 7.36
N ASP A 187 12.80 -11.55 8.14
CA ASP A 187 11.57 -10.96 8.65
C ASP A 187 11.87 -9.93 9.75
N VAL A 188 11.23 -8.76 9.64
CA VAL A 188 11.30 -7.69 10.64
C VAL A 188 9.90 -7.17 10.92
N ASP A 189 9.55 -7.13 12.20
CA ASP A 189 8.26 -6.63 12.64
C ASP A 189 8.24 -5.09 12.73
N PHE A 190 7.19 -4.52 12.16
CA PHE A 190 6.75 -3.14 12.28
C PHE A 190 5.46 -3.16 13.12
N ASP A 191 5.62 -3.14 14.43
CA ASP A 191 4.60 -3.36 15.45
C ASP A 191 4.40 -2.14 16.38
N VAL A 192 5.12 -1.05 16.14
CA VAL A 192 4.98 0.21 16.87
C VAL A 192 4.29 1.25 16.00
N ILE A 193 3.29 1.95 16.52
CA ILE A 193 2.71 3.10 15.81
C ILE A 193 3.70 4.26 15.85
N CYS A 194 4.15 4.71 14.67
CA CYS A 194 5.04 5.86 14.56
C CYS A 194 4.35 7.11 15.13
N LYS A 195 5.10 7.91 15.89
CA LYS A 195 4.67 9.23 16.37
C LYS A 195 5.10 10.33 15.42
#